data_AF-A0A2D4GUC5-F1
#
_entry.id   AF-A0A2D4GUC5-F1
#
_cell.length_a   1.000
_cell.length_b   1.000
_cell.length_c   1.000
_cell.angle_alpha   90.00
_cell.angle_beta   90.00
_cell.angle_gamma   90.00
#
_symmetry.space_group_name_H-M   'P 1'
#
loop_
_entity.id
_entity.type
_entity.pdbx_description
1 polymer ?
#
loop_
_entity_poly.entity_id
_entity_poly.type
_entity_poly.pdbx_seq_one_letter_code
_entity_poly.pdbx_strand_id
1 'polypeptide(L)'
;VSDRIARNRKTIVCPMIDVIDHDHFGYETQAGDAMRGAFDWEMYYKRIPIPPELQKPDPSDPFESPVMAGGLFAVDRRWFWELGGYDAGLEIWGGEQYEISFKVWMCGG
;
A
#
# COMPACT_ATOMS: atom_id res chain seq x y z
N VAL A 1 12.73 0.43 -3.51
CA VAL A 1 11.73 -0.65 -3.34
C VAL A 1 12.36 -1.98 -2.94
N SER A 2 13.26 -2.56 -3.76
CA SER A 2 13.84 -3.90 -3.49
C SER A 2 14.66 -4.03 -2.20
N ASP A 3 15.33 -2.97 -1.74
CA ASP A 3 16.14 -3.01 -0.51
C ASP A 3 15.31 -3.32 0.74
N ARG A 4 14.08 -2.79 0.85
CA ARG A 4 13.21 -3.05 2.02
C ARG A 4 12.76 -4.50 2.08
N ILE A 5 12.38 -5.08 0.94
CA ILE A 5 12.03 -6.51 0.83
C ILE A 5 13.25 -7.40 1.11
N ALA A 6 14.44 -7.00 0.67
CA ALA A 6 15.67 -7.74 0.96
C ALA A 6 16.01 -7.78 2.46
N ARG A 7 15.69 -6.71 3.20
CA ARG A 7 15.87 -6.65 4.67
C ARG A 7 14.79 -7.44 5.42
N ASN A 8 13.54 -7.38 4.96
CA ASN A 8 12.45 -8.17 5.49
C ASN A 8 11.59 -8.73 4.36
N ARG A 9 11.72 -10.03 4.11
CA ARG A 9 11.01 -10.75 3.04
C ARG A 9 9.49 -10.69 3.21
N LYS A 10 9.00 -10.52 4.43
CA LYS A 10 7.56 -10.48 4.72
C LYS A 10 6.91 -9.10 4.52
N THR A 11 7.71 -8.08 4.19
CA THR A 11 7.18 -6.75 3.92
C THR A 11 6.60 -6.64 2.51
N ILE A 12 5.40 -6.08 2.40
CA ILE A 12 4.88 -5.53 1.15
C ILE A 12 5.14 -4.02 1.14
N VAL A 13 5.71 -3.52 0.05
CA VAL A 13 6.00 -2.09 -0.12
C VAL A 13 5.18 -1.51 -1.27
N CYS A 14 4.59 -0.34 -1.03
CA CYS A 14 3.87 0.43 -2.05
C CYS A 14 4.65 1.70 -2.37
N PRO A 15 4.68 2.15 -3.63
CA PRO A 15 5.20 3.46 -3.97
C PRO A 15 4.23 4.56 -3.49
N MET A 16 4.74 5.79 -3.41
CA MET A 16 3.86 6.95 -3.46
C MET A 16 3.23 7.00 -4.87
N ILE A 17 1.91 7.16 -4.94
CA ILE A 17 1.17 7.11 -6.20
C ILE A 17 0.82 8.54 -6.60
N ASP A 18 1.61 9.10 -7.50
CA ASP A 18 1.36 10.41 -8.09
C ASP A 18 0.25 10.36 -9.14
N VAL A 19 -0.24 11.53 -9.54
CA VAL A 19 -1.32 11.68 -10.50
C VAL A 19 -0.74 11.97 -11.87
N ILE A 20 -1.22 11.22 -12.86
CA ILE A 20 -1.12 11.60 -14.27
C ILE A 20 -2.53 11.99 -14.68
N ASP A 21 -2.72 13.26 -15.04
CA ASP A 21 -4.02 13.76 -15.43
C ASP A 21 -4.52 13.03 -16.69
N HIS A 22 -5.77 12.58 -16.67
CA HIS A 22 -6.33 11.76 -17.75
C HIS A 22 -6.73 12.56 -19.00
N ASP A 23 -6.93 13.88 -18.88
CA ASP A 23 -7.32 14.75 -19.98
C ASP A 23 -6.09 15.28 -20.74
N HIS A 24 -5.02 15.63 -20.01
CA HIS A 24 -3.83 16.27 -20.59
C HIS A 24 -2.49 15.54 -20.33
N PHE A 25 -2.49 14.38 -19.67
CA PHE A 25 -1.31 13.59 -19.33
C PHE A 25 -0.22 14.37 -18.55
N GLY A 26 -0.61 15.44 -17.88
CA GLY A 26 0.30 16.19 -17.02
C GLY A 26 0.62 15.38 -15.77
N TYR A 27 1.88 15.43 -15.35
CA TYR A 27 2.32 14.78 -14.13
C TYR A 27 2.21 15.75 -12.95
N GLU A 28 1.49 15.31 -11.93
CA GLU A 28 1.37 16.01 -10.66
C GLU A 28 1.82 15.07 -9.54
N THR A 29 2.88 15.45 -8.85
CA THR A 29 3.20 14.83 -7.55
C THR A 29 2.00 14.97 -6.62
N GLN A 30 1.74 14.00 -5.74
CA GLN A 30 0.71 14.20 -4.71
C GLN A 30 0.97 15.53 -3.98
N ALA A 31 0.11 16.52 -4.23
CA ALA A 31 0.21 17.82 -3.59
C ALA A 31 -0.12 17.65 -2.11
N GLY A 32 0.86 17.89 -1.24
CA GLY A 32 0.75 17.73 0.21
C GLY A 32 1.58 16.57 0.77
N ASP A 33 1.74 16.57 2.09
CA ASP A 33 2.53 15.57 2.83
C ASP A 33 2.13 14.14 2.45
N ALA A 34 3.09 13.22 2.58
CA ALA A 34 2.84 11.81 2.35
C ALA A 34 1.64 11.31 3.17
N MET A 35 0.76 10.55 2.54
CA MET A 35 -0.49 10.05 3.12
C MET A 35 -0.47 8.53 3.24
N ARG A 36 -1.19 8.01 4.23
CA ARG A 36 -1.40 6.57 4.45
C ARG A 36 -2.76 6.16 3.89
N GLY A 37 -2.86 4.92 3.45
CA GLY A 37 -4.13 4.32 3.06
C GLY A 37 -4.90 3.76 4.26
N ALA A 38 -6.19 4.03 4.31
CA ALA A 38 -7.12 3.55 5.33
C ALA A 38 -8.47 3.20 4.66
N PHE A 39 -9.44 2.81 5.49
CA PHE A 39 -10.80 2.52 5.05
C PHE A 39 -11.80 3.01 6.10
N ASP A 40 -13.03 3.30 5.67
CA ASP A 40 -14.16 3.51 6.57
C ASP A 40 -14.98 2.23 6.76
N TRP A 41 -16.01 2.27 7.61
CA TRP A 41 -16.86 1.11 7.90
C TRP A 41 -17.71 0.64 6.72
N GLU A 42 -17.79 1.44 5.65
CA GLU A 42 -18.43 1.07 4.38
C GLU A 42 -17.40 0.47 3.40
N MET A 43 -16.15 0.28 3.83
CA MET A 43 -15.03 -0.23 3.03
C MET A 43 -14.65 0.68 1.86
N TYR A 44 -14.82 2.00 2.00
CA TYR A 44 -14.26 2.97 1.06
C TYR A 44 -12.84 3.37 1.44
N TYR A 45 -11.96 3.44 0.44
CA TYR A 45 -10.57 3.83 0.64
C TYR A 45 -10.49 5.29 1.07
N LYS A 46 -9.69 5.56 2.10
CA LYS A 46 -9.40 6.91 2.61
C LYS A 46 -7.91 7.15 2.61
N ARG A 47 -7.54 8.42 2.40
CA ARG A 47 -6.19 8.92 2.65
C ARG A 47 -6.20 9.62 4.01
N ILE A 48 -5.31 9.21 4.90
CA ILE A 48 -5.13 9.81 6.23
C ILE A 48 -3.70 10.34 6.38
N PRO A 49 -3.48 11.41 7.15
CA PRO A 49 -2.14 11.96 7.36
C PRO A 49 -1.24 10.96 8.10
N ILE A 50 0.07 11.09 7.91
CA ILE A 50 1.06 10.38 8.74
C ILE A 50 1.08 11.04 10.13
N PRO A 51 0.74 10.30 11.21
CA PRO A 51 0.83 10.81 12.57
C PRO A 51 2.25 11.26 12.91
N PRO A 52 2.45 12.31 13.73
CA PRO A 52 3.77 12.83 14.09
C PRO A 52 4.74 11.76 14.61
N GLU A 53 4.25 10.76 15.35
CA GLU A 53 5.04 9.65 15.89
C GLU A 53 5.59 8.68 14.83
N LEU A 54 4.98 8.64 13.63
CA LEU A 54 5.44 7.84 12.50
C LEU A 54 6.28 8.66 11.51
N GLN A 55 6.34 9.99 11.66
CA GLN A 55 7.16 10.85 10.81
C GLN A 55 8.64 10.61 11.10
N LYS A 56 9.41 10.41 10.04
CA LYS A 56 10.87 10.22 10.10
C LYS A 56 11.57 11.49 9.63
N PRO A 57 12.81 11.75 10.12
CA PRO A 57 13.58 12.91 9.66
C PRO A 57 13.86 12.90 8.16
N ASP A 58 14.07 11.71 7.59
CA ASP A 58 14.21 11.53 6.15
C ASP A 58 12.84 11.21 5.53
N PRO A 59 12.30 12.05 4.64
CA PRO A 59 11.01 11.81 4.00
C PRO A 59 11.03 10.60 3.03
N SER A 60 12.20 10.08 2.67
CA SER A 60 12.35 8.86 1.87
C SER A 60 12.28 7.57 2.70
N ASP A 61 12.31 7.68 4.04
CA ASP A 61 12.10 6.52 4.90
C ASP A 61 10.65 6.02 4.82
N PRO A 62 10.43 4.70 4.84
CA PRO A 62 9.11 4.13 4.78
C PRO A 62 8.36 4.37 6.09
N PHE A 63 7.05 4.39 5.97
CA PHE A 63 6.11 4.42 7.08
C PHE A 63 5.07 3.31 6.90
N GLU A 64 4.49 2.85 8.00
CA GLU A 64 3.50 1.79 7.99
C GLU A 64 2.15 2.32 7.52
N SER A 65 1.54 1.68 6.52
CA SER A 65 0.21 2.02 6.01
C SER A 65 -0.81 0.92 6.37
N PRO A 66 -1.96 1.24 6.99
CA PRO A 66 -2.97 0.25 7.34
C PRO A 66 -3.49 -0.52 6.12
N VAL A 67 -3.71 0.17 5.00
CA VAL A 67 -4.17 -0.42 3.75
C VAL A 67 -3.37 0.14 2.58
N MET A 68 -3.16 -0.65 1.54
CA MET A 68 -2.69 -0.18 0.23
C MET A 68 -3.85 0.36 -0.62
N ALA A 69 -3.56 1.28 -1.55
CA ALA A 69 -4.55 1.70 -2.55
C ALA A 69 -4.96 0.56 -3.50
N GLY A 70 -4.04 -0.37 -3.75
CA GLY A 70 -4.18 -1.44 -4.75
C GLY A 70 -3.41 -1.13 -6.04
N GLY A 71 -3.20 -2.13 -6.88
CA GLY A 71 -2.61 -2.00 -8.22
C GLY A 71 -1.10 -1.78 -8.31
N LEU A 72 -0.46 -1.10 -7.33
CA LEU A 72 0.99 -0.85 -7.33
C LEU A 72 1.63 -1.25 -6.00
N PHE A 73 2.36 -2.36 -6.01
CA PHE A 73 3.16 -2.80 -4.87
C PHE A 73 4.27 -3.75 -5.32
N ALA A 74 5.23 -4.01 -4.43
CA ALA A 74 6.20 -5.08 -4.59
C ALA A 74 6.21 -5.96 -3.33
N VAL A 75 6.36 -7.26 -3.57
CA VAL A 75 6.37 -8.30 -2.54
C VAL A 75 7.34 -9.41 -2.94
N ASP A 76 7.95 -10.08 -1.96
CA ASP A 76 8.66 -11.32 -2.23
C ASP A 76 7.69 -12.38 -2.77
N ARG A 77 8.04 -13.00 -3.90
CA ARG A 77 7.19 -13.99 -4.56
C ARG A 77 6.84 -15.16 -3.64
N ARG A 78 7.77 -15.65 -2.83
CA ARG A 78 7.48 -16.78 -1.92
C ARG A 78 6.54 -16.35 -0.82
N TRP A 79 6.75 -15.17 -0.25
CA TRP A 79 5.89 -14.62 0.78
C TRP A 79 4.45 -14.42 0.29
N PHE A 80 4.26 -13.91 -0.93
CA PHE A 80 2.94 -13.76 -1.54
C PHE A 80 2.16 -15.08 -1.57
N TRP A 81 2.82 -16.19 -1.91
CA TRP A 81 2.17 -17.51 -1.93
C TRP A 81 2.05 -18.14 -0.53
N GLU A 82 2.94 -17.82 0.41
CA GLU A 82 2.80 -18.20 1.82
C GLU A 82 1.58 -17.54 2.48
N LEU A 83 1.22 -16.31 2.05
CA LEU A 83 -0.03 -15.64 2.42
C LEU A 83 -1.28 -16.25 1.76
N GLY A 84 -1.11 -17.18 0.83
CA GLY A 84 -2.19 -17.77 0.03
C GLY A 84 -2.58 -16.96 -1.21
N GLY A 85 -1.77 -15.98 -1.63
CA GLY A 85 -2.08 -15.10 -2.76
C GLY A 85 -3.36 -14.28 -2.53
N TYR A 86 -4.01 -13.87 -3.62
CA TYR A 86 -5.35 -13.29 -3.55
C TYR A 86 -6.42 -14.37 -3.37
N ASP A 87 -7.53 -14.01 -2.73
CA ASP A 87 -8.72 -14.88 -2.68
C ASP A 87 -9.28 -15.09 -4.10
N ALA A 88 -9.39 -16.36 -4.52
CA ALA A 88 -9.90 -16.74 -5.84
C ALA A 88 -11.41 -16.51 -6.01
N GLY A 89 -12.14 -16.25 -4.91
CA GLY A 89 -13.55 -15.86 -4.94
C GLY A 89 -13.78 -14.38 -5.22
N LEU A 90 -12.72 -13.55 -5.25
CA LEU A 90 -12.84 -12.15 -5.67
C LEU A 90 -13.02 -12.09 -7.20
N GLU A 91 -14.07 -11.40 -7.63
CA GLU A 91 -14.42 -11.26 -9.04
C GLU A 91 -14.32 -9.82 -9.50
N ILE A 92 -13.91 -9.62 -10.75
CA ILE A 92 -13.83 -8.34 -11.46
C ILE A 92 -12.85 -7.34 -10.81
N TRP A 93 -13.27 -6.61 -9.78
CA TRP A 93 -12.49 -5.55 -9.14
C TRP A 93 -13.10 -5.12 -7.81
N GLY A 94 -12.23 -4.78 -6.85
CA GLY A 94 -12.59 -4.22 -5.56
C GLY A 94 -12.58 -5.28 -4.45
N GLY A 95 -12.00 -4.91 -3.31
CA GLY A 95 -11.87 -5.81 -2.16
C GLY A 95 -10.45 -6.35 -2.01
N GLU A 96 -9.75 -6.60 -3.12
CA GLU A 96 -8.44 -7.26 -3.13
C GLU A 96 -7.36 -6.47 -2.38
N GLN A 97 -7.43 -5.14 -2.42
CA GLN A 97 -6.50 -4.26 -1.71
C GLN A 97 -6.69 -4.35 -0.19
N TYR A 98 -7.93 -4.51 0.29
CA TYR A 98 -8.23 -4.67 1.71
C TYR A 98 -7.84 -6.07 2.18
N GLU A 99 -8.26 -7.07 1.40
CA GLU A 99 -8.02 -8.49 1.67
C GLU A 99 -6.52 -8.78 1.87
N ILE A 100 -5.67 -8.36 0.93
CA ILE A 100 -4.23 -8.57 1.05
C ILE A 100 -3.61 -7.72 2.16
N SER A 101 -4.10 -6.48 2.39
CA SER A 101 -3.59 -5.63 3.48
C SER A 101 -3.86 -6.28 4.84
N PHE A 102 -5.06 -6.83 5.03
CA PHE A 102 -5.43 -7.52 6.26
C PHE A 102 -4.63 -8.80 6.44
N LYS A 103 -4.45 -9.61 5.38
CA LYS A 103 -3.57 -10.79 5.42
C LYS A 103 -2.16 -10.43 5.89
N VAL A 104 -1.54 -9.41 5.29
CA VAL A 104 -0.17 -9.00 5.65
C VAL A 104 -0.10 -8.62 7.13
N TRP A 105 -0.96 -7.71 7.59
CA TRP A 105 -0.95 -7.25 8.98
C TRP A 105 -1.27 -8.36 9.99
N MET A 106 -2.26 -9.20 9.70
CA MET A 106 -2.73 -10.23 10.65
C MET A 106 -1.91 -11.53 10.58
N CYS A 107 -1.10 -11.74 9.54
CA CYS A 107 -0.28 -12.94 9.37
C CYS A 107 1.24 -12.66 9.53
N GLY A 108 1.61 -11.50 10.09
CA GLY A 108 2.97 -11.20 10.53
C GLY A 108 3.91 -10.72 9.43
N GLY A 109 3.37 -9.95 8.49
CA GLY A 109 4.13 -9.13 7.53
C GLY A 109 4.67 -7.83 8.10
#